data_AF-A0A849E4U0-F1
#
_entry.id   AF-A0A849E4U0-F1
#
_cell.length_a   1.000
_cell.length_b   1.000
_cell.length_c   1.000
_cell.angle_alpha   90.00
_cell.angle_beta   90.00
_cell.angle_gamma   90.00
#
_symmetry.space_group_name_H-M   'P 1'
#
loop_
_entity.id
_entity.type
_entity.pdbx_description
1 polymer ?
#
loop_
_entity_poly.entity_id
_entity_poly.type
_entity_poly.pdbx_seq_one_letter_code
_entity_poly.pdbx_strand_id
1 'polypeptide(L)'
;MPTKHSNSDNNLQFIENRRRLIDAWRWAGSLSLLGLLAFILWLWYSNPILINPFGTIAAIESGSMPDTSMVIMAAMLPVIFILTLFLILLLLVLVTVSLNNEKRYMSIIDTLSDNDKV
;
A
#
# COMPACT_ATOMS: atom_id res chain seq x y z
N MET A 1 47.42 -4.95 -4.34
CA MET A 1 46.32 -5.86 -3.94
C MET A 1 45.61 -5.32 -2.69
N PRO A 2 44.55 -4.52 -2.86
CA PRO A 2 43.48 -4.36 -1.86
C PRO A 2 42.15 -4.84 -2.51
N THR A 3 41.14 -5.43 -1.85
CA THR A 3 40.14 -4.74 -1.00
C THR A 3 39.10 -5.74 -0.47
N LYS A 4 39.48 -6.89 0.12
CA LYS A 4 38.46 -7.85 0.63
C LYS A 4 37.65 -7.30 1.83
N HIS A 5 38.21 -6.38 2.62
CA HIS A 5 37.54 -5.79 3.78
C HIS A 5 36.56 -4.65 3.44
N SER A 6 36.83 -3.84 2.40
CA SER A 6 35.96 -2.70 2.03
C SER A 6 34.52 -3.14 1.68
N ASN A 7 34.34 -4.28 1.02
CA ASN A 7 32.99 -4.77 0.69
C ASN A 7 32.22 -5.28 1.91
N SER A 8 32.91 -5.84 2.92
CA SER A 8 32.25 -6.40 4.11
C SER A 8 31.65 -5.30 4.99
N ASP A 9 32.40 -4.23 5.22
CA ASP A 9 31.98 -3.14 6.11
C ASP A 9 30.86 -2.29 5.47
N ASN A 10 30.94 -2.08 4.15
CA ASN A 10 29.86 -1.45 3.38
C ASN A 10 28.59 -2.31 3.41
N ASN A 11 28.70 -3.63 3.21
CA ASN A 11 27.55 -4.54 3.24
C ASN A 11 26.85 -4.55 4.60
N LEU A 12 27.60 -4.52 5.70
CA LEU A 12 27.03 -4.45 7.05
C LEU A 12 26.23 -3.15 7.26
N GLN A 13 26.77 -1.99 6.84
CA GLN A 13 26.04 -0.72 6.91
C GLN A 13 24.78 -0.70 6.02
N PHE A 14 24.83 -1.31 4.82
CA PHE A 14 23.65 -1.43 3.95
C PHE A 14 22.56 -2.30 4.58
N ILE A 15 22.92 -3.41 5.23
CA ILE A 15 21.99 -4.30 5.92
C ILE A 15 21.35 -3.59 7.10
N GLU A 16 22.12 -2.85 7.89
CA GLU A 16 21.62 -2.18 9.09
C GLU A 16 20.69 -0.99 8.77
N ASN A 17 21.00 -0.23 7.72
CA ASN A 17 20.10 0.81 7.21
C ASN A 17 18.79 0.23 6.69
N ARG A 18 18.84 -0.90 5.94
CA ARG A 18 17.63 -1.59 5.48
C ARG A 18 16.79 -2.09 6.65
N ARG A 19 17.41 -2.64 7.70
CA ARG A 19 16.72 -3.12 8.91
C ARG A 19 15.92 -2.00 9.58
N ARG A 20 16.51 -0.81 9.72
CA ARG A 20 15.82 0.38 10.26
C ARG A 20 14.65 0.84 9.38
N LEU A 21 14.83 0.83 8.06
CA LEU A 21 13.73 1.13 7.14
C LEU A 21 12.57 0.14 7.29
N ILE A 22 12.86 -1.16 7.40
CA ILE A 22 11.84 -2.20 7.53
C ILE A 22 11.12 -2.13 8.89
N ASP A 23 11.81 -1.76 9.97
CA ASP A 23 11.20 -1.58 11.29
C ASP A 23 10.36 -0.30 11.37
N ALA A 24 10.83 0.81 10.80
CA ALA A 24 10.04 2.03 10.66
C ALA A 24 8.81 1.80 9.76
N TRP A 25 8.94 0.98 8.71
CA TRP A 25 7.86 0.66 7.79
C TRP A 25 6.72 -0.14 8.45
N ARG A 26 6.99 -0.91 9.51
CA ARG A 26 5.89 -1.57 10.26
C ARG A 26 4.92 -0.54 10.84
N TRP A 27 5.43 0.56 11.37
CA TRP A 27 4.63 1.65 11.88
C TRP A 27 4.05 2.51 10.76
N ALA A 28 4.86 2.91 9.79
CA ALA A 28 4.40 3.75 8.68
C ALA A 28 3.36 3.04 7.80
N GLY A 29 3.55 1.75 7.51
CA GLY A 29 2.63 0.90 6.77
C GLY A 29 1.32 0.67 7.52
N SER A 30 1.38 0.34 8.82
CA SER A 30 0.17 0.20 9.64
C SER A 30 -0.59 1.52 9.74
N LEU A 31 0.11 2.64 9.97
CA LEU A 31 -0.50 3.96 10.04
C LEU A 31 -1.13 4.37 8.71
N SER A 32 -0.46 4.07 7.59
CA SER A 32 -0.99 4.32 6.24
C SER A 32 -2.23 3.49 5.96
N LEU A 33 -2.24 2.21 6.36
CA LEU A 33 -3.39 1.32 6.18
C LEU A 33 -4.59 1.77 7.03
N LEU A 34 -4.34 2.15 8.29
CA LEU A 34 -5.36 2.65 9.21
C LEU A 34 -5.90 4.01 8.74
N GLY A 35 -5.02 4.89 8.25
CA GLY A 35 -5.38 6.16 7.63
C GLY A 35 -6.22 5.96 6.37
N LEU A 36 -5.86 5.00 5.51
CA LEU A 36 -6.63 4.66 4.31
C LEU A 36 -8.03 4.13 4.67
N LEU A 37 -8.14 3.24 5.66
CA LEU A 37 -9.41 2.75 6.17
C LEU A 37 -10.27 3.89 6.74
N ALA A 38 -9.68 4.75 7.56
CA ALA A 38 -10.37 5.92 8.11
C ALA A 38 -10.83 6.87 7.00
N PHE A 39 -10.01 7.07 5.97
CA PHE A 39 -10.38 7.87 4.81
C PHE A 39 -11.53 7.25 4.02
N ILE A 40 -11.53 5.93 3.80
CA ILE A 40 -12.63 5.22 3.13
C ILE A 40 -13.92 5.37 3.93
N LEU A 41 -13.88 5.16 5.25
CA LEU A 41 -15.04 5.30 6.13
C LEU A 41 -15.57 6.74 6.16
N TRP A 42 -14.67 7.71 6.23
CA TRP A 42 -15.02 9.12 6.17
C TRP A 42 -15.66 9.49 4.84
N LEU A 43 -15.13 9.00 3.72
CA LEU A 43 -15.67 9.23 2.38
C LEU A 43 -17.05 8.58 2.22
N TRP A 44 -17.26 7.42 2.83
CA TRP A 44 -18.58 6.76 2.92
C TRP A 44 -19.62 7.63 3.61
N TYR A 45 -19.25 8.31 4.70
CA TYR A 45 -20.15 9.17 5.45
C TYR A 45 -20.38 10.54 4.78
N SER A 46 -19.31 11.18 4.30
CA SER A 46 -19.39 12.55 3.77
C SER A 46 -19.85 12.63 2.32
N ASN A 47 -19.51 11.66 1.46
CA ASN A 47 -19.80 11.72 0.03
C ASN A 47 -20.25 10.35 -0.52
N PRO A 48 -21.45 9.87 -0.13
CA PRO A 48 -21.95 8.55 -0.56
C PRO A 48 -22.11 8.44 -2.09
N ILE A 49 -22.25 9.56 -2.80
CA ILE A 49 -22.36 9.61 -4.27
C ILE A 49 -21.09 9.10 -4.98
N LEU A 50 -19.92 9.21 -4.34
CA LEU A 50 -18.65 8.74 -4.92
C LEU A 50 -18.42 7.23 -4.74
N ILE A 51 -19.23 6.56 -3.92
CA ILE A 51 -19.06 5.13 -3.61
C ILE A 51 -20.27 4.32 -4.05
N ASN A 52 -21.47 4.91 -4.04
CA ASN A 52 -22.69 4.25 -4.48
C ASN A 52 -23.06 4.69 -5.91
N PRO A 53 -22.72 3.90 -6.95
CA PRO A 53 -23.05 4.23 -8.33
C PRO A 53 -24.56 4.31 -8.58
N PHE A 54 -25.37 3.56 -7.82
CA PHE A 54 -26.83 3.61 -7.94
C PHE A 54 -27.41 4.93 -7.39
N GLY A 55 -26.78 5.52 -6.36
CA GLY A 55 -27.15 6.83 -5.84
C GLY A 55 -26.83 7.96 -6.83
N THR A 56 -25.73 7.83 -7.57
CA THR A 56 -25.36 8.77 -8.64
C THR A 56 -26.35 8.69 -9.81
N ILE A 57 -26.72 7.49 -10.25
CA ILE A 57 -27.68 7.27 -11.33
C ILE A 57 -29.07 7.82 -10.96
N ALA A 58 -29.56 7.55 -9.74
CA ALA A 58 -30.84 8.07 -9.26
C ALA A 58 -30.86 9.60 -9.15
N ALA A 59 -29.75 10.22 -8.75
CA ALA A 59 -29.61 11.68 -8.72
C ALA A 59 -29.61 12.28 -10.14
N ILE A 60 -28.99 11.61 -11.11
CA ILE A 60 -28.96 12.02 -12.52
C ILE A 60 -30.33 11.88 -13.20
N GLU A 61 -31.07 10.81 -12.92
CA GLU A 61 -32.45 10.63 -13.39
C GLU A 61 -33.41 11.68 -12.82
N SER A 62 -33.14 12.19 -11.61
CA SER A 62 -34.02 13.14 -10.93
C SER A 62 -33.99 14.57 -11.46
N GLY A 63 -33.06 14.93 -12.35
CA GLY A 63 -33.08 16.26 -12.95
C GLY A 63 -31.89 16.61 -13.86
N SER A 64 -32.17 16.63 -15.18
CA SER A 64 -31.60 17.57 -16.17
C SER A 64 -30.13 17.40 -16.62
N MET A 65 -29.81 16.36 -17.41
CA MET A 65 -28.65 16.42 -18.32
C MET A 65 -28.92 15.64 -19.62
N PRO A 66 -29.06 16.32 -20.77
CA PRO A 66 -29.33 15.72 -22.08
C PRO A 66 -28.03 15.31 -22.79
N ASP A 67 -27.17 14.52 -22.14
CA ASP A 67 -25.99 13.95 -22.79
C ASP A 67 -25.64 12.62 -22.15
N THR A 68 -25.90 11.53 -22.87
CA THR A 68 -25.59 10.14 -22.48
C THR A 68 -24.13 9.98 -22.03
N SER A 69 -23.22 10.77 -22.61
CA SER A 69 -21.81 10.85 -22.25
C SER A 69 -21.57 11.33 -20.81
N MET A 70 -22.35 12.30 -20.33
CA MET A 70 -22.23 12.88 -18.99
C MET A 70 -22.70 11.89 -17.92
N VAL A 71 -23.76 11.14 -18.24
CA VAL A 71 -24.28 10.05 -17.40
C VAL A 71 -23.25 8.93 -17.26
N ILE A 72 -22.61 8.53 -18.36
CA ILE A 72 -21.55 7.51 -18.34
C ILE A 72 -20.35 7.98 -17.52
N MET A 73 -19.88 9.21 -17.72
CA MET A 73 -18.76 9.76 -16.95
C MET A 73 -19.06 9.81 -15.44
N ALA A 74 -20.27 10.22 -15.07
CA ALA A 74 -20.69 10.28 -13.67
C ALA A 74 -20.87 8.89 -13.05
N ALA A 75 -21.35 7.89 -13.80
CA ALA A 75 -21.47 6.51 -13.33
C ALA A 75 -20.12 5.77 -13.26
N MET A 76 -19.15 6.13 -14.11
CA MET A 76 -17.80 5.55 -14.09
C MET A 76 -16.93 6.13 -12.97
N LEU A 77 -17.22 7.33 -12.49
CA LEU A 77 -16.43 8.02 -11.46
C LEU A 77 -16.32 7.21 -10.15
N PRO A 78 -17.42 6.68 -9.58
CA PRO A 78 -17.38 5.80 -8.41
C PRO A 78 -16.61 4.50 -8.68
N VAL A 79 -16.78 3.91 -9.87
CA VAL A 79 -16.15 2.65 -10.25
C VAL A 79 -14.63 2.80 -10.31
N ILE A 80 -14.15 3.83 -11.00
CA ILE A 80 -12.72 4.14 -11.09
C ILE A 80 -12.17 4.45 -9.70
N PHE A 81 -12.88 5.24 -8.90
CA PHE A 81 -12.44 5.60 -7.55
C PHE A 81 -12.25 4.38 -6.64
N ILE A 82 -13.22 3.45 -6.64
CA ILE A 82 -13.13 2.19 -5.91
C ILE A 82 -11.97 1.34 -6.42
N LEU A 83 -11.80 1.25 -7.74
CA LEU A 83 -10.72 0.46 -8.36
C LEU A 83 -9.34 1.03 -7.99
N THR A 84 -9.18 2.36 -8.01
CA THR A 84 -7.95 3.04 -7.58
C THR A 84 -7.67 2.79 -6.10
N LEU A 85 -8.67 2.93 -5.22
CA LEU A 85 -8.52 2.63 -3.79
C LEU A 85 -8.11 1.17 -3.56
N PHE A 86 -8.73 0.24 -4.29
CA PHE A 86 -8.40 -1.16 -4.23
C PHE A 86 -6.96 -1.43 -4.68
N LEU A 87 -6.50 -0.80 -5.77
CA LEU A 87 -5.12 -0.90 -6.24
C LEU A 87 -4.13 -0.37 -5.19
N ILE A 88 -4.40 0.78 -4.58
CA ILE A 88 -3.55 1.35 -3.52
C ILE A 88 -3.48 0.38 -2.33
N LEU A 89 -4.63 -0.16 -1.91
CA LEU A 89 -4.69 -1.13 -0.82
C LEU A 89 -3.88 -2.39 -1.15
N LEU A 90 -4.04 -2.93 -2.36
CA LEU A 90 -3.31 -4.11 -2.83
C LEU A 90 -1.79 -3.86 -2.82
N LEU A 91 -1.34 -2.71 -3.32
CA LEU A 91 0.08 -2.34 -3.30
C LEU A 91 0.61 -2.21 -1.88
N LEU A 92 -0.13 -1.59 -0.96
CA LEU A 92 0.27 -1.49 0.45
C LEU A 92 0.40 -2.87 1.10
N VAL A 93 -0.54 -3.77 0.82
CA VAL A 93 -0.48 -5.16 1.30
C VAL A 93 0.74 -5.88 0.72
N LEU A 94 0.97 -5.79 -0.58
CA LEU A 94 2.12 -6.43 -1.24
C LEU A 94 3.46 -5.91 -0.70
N VAL A 95 3.61 -4.60 -0.52
CA VAL A 95 4.81 -4.01 0.08
C VAL A 95 5.01 -4.52 1.51
N THR A 96 3.94 -4.58 2.29
CA THR A 96 4.00 -5.10 3.67
C THR A 96 4.41 -6.57 3.70
N VAL A 97 3.84 -7.40 2.82
CA VAL A 97 4.20 -8.82 2.68
C VAL A 97 5.64 -8.99 2.23
N SER A 98 6.08 -8.22 1.23
CA SER A 98 7.45 -8.25 0.71
C SER A 98 8.48 -7.97 1.81
N LEU A 99 8.25 -6.92 2.60
CA LEU A 99 9.13 -6.53 3.70
C LEU A 99 9.11 -7.54 4.86
N ASN A 100 7.97 -8.19 5.10
CA ASN A 100 7.90 -9.26 6.10
C ASN A 100 8.66 -10.52 5.65
N ASN A 101 8.64 -10.82 4.36
CA ASN A 101 9.45 -11.90 3.78
C ASN A 101 10.96 -11.58 3.90
N GLU A 102 11.39 -10.34 3.63
CA GLU A 102 12.79 -9.94 3.82
C GLU A 102 13.29 -10.16 5.26
N LYS A 103 12.47 -9.84 6.27
CA LYS A 103 12.79 -10.12 7.68
C LYS A 103 13.00 -11.61 7.95
N ARG A 104 12.13 -12.44 7.38
CA ARG A 104 12.20 -13.89 7.53
C ARG A 104 13.50 -14.44 6.95
N TYR A 105 13.90 -14.00 5.75
CA TYR A 105 15.16 -14.42 5.13
C TYR A 105 16.38 -14.01 5.95
N MET A 106 16.41 -12.78 6.48
CA MET A 106 17.50 -12.34 7.36
C MET A 106 17.62 -13.20 8.61
N SER A 107 16.50 -13.56 9.26
CA SER A 107 16.54 -14.43 10.45
C SER A 107 17.08 -15.83 10.16
N ILE A 108 16.80 -16.37 8.97
CA ILE A 108 17.29 -17.68 8.54
C ILE A 108 18.82 -17.62 8.32
N ILE A 109 19.30 -16.56 7.67
CA ILE A 109 20.74 -16.36 7.45
C ILE A 109 21.49 -16.21 8.79
N ASP A 110 20.94 -15.42 9.72
CA ASP A 110 21.53 -15.24 11.05
C ASP A 110 21.62 -16.60 11.79
N THR A 111 20.55 -17.40 11.75
CA THR A 111 20.50 -18.73 12.40
C THR A 111 21.53 -19.69 11.79
N LEU A 112 21.69 -19.68 10.47
CA LEU A 112 22.68 -20.52 9.78
C LEU A 112 24.12 -20.07 10.07
N SER A 113 24.37 -18.77 10.10
CA SER A 113 25.69 -18.23 10.42
C SER A 113 26.10 -18.45 11.88
N ASP A 114 25.14 -18.53 12.80
CA ASP A 114 25.41 -18.85 14.21
C ASP A 114 25.72 -20.33 14.40
N ASN A 115 24.98 -21.21 13.71
CA ASN A 115 25.21 -22.66 13.75
C ASN A 115 26.55 -23.07 13.12
N ASP A 116 27.03 -22.36 12.10
CA ASP A 116 28.35 -22.59 11.49
C ASP A 116 29.54 -22.13 12.37
N LYS A 117 29.27 -21.39 13.46
CA LYS A 117 30.28 -20.92 14.43
C LYS A 117 30.41 -21.82 15.66
N VAL A 118 29.57 -22.86 15.79
CA VAL A 118 29.57 -23.85 16.88
C VAL A 118 30.24 -25.13 16.42
#